data_AF-A0A952J6W8-F1
#
_entry.id   AF-A0A952J6W8-F1
#
_cell.length_a   1.000
_cell.length_b   1.000
_cell.length_c   1.000
_cell.angle_alpha   90.00
_cell.angle_beta   90.00
_cell.angle_gamma   90.00
#
_symmetry.space_group_name_H-M   'P 1'
#
loop_
_entity.id
_entity.type
_entity.pdbx_description
1 polymer ?
#
loop_
_entity_poly.entity_id
_entity_poly.type
_entity_poly.pdbx_seq_one_letter_code
_entity_poly.pdbx_strand_id
1 'polypeptide(L)'
;MNASDNDEILLRYLDGELSEPAAMELQATLEKDSRLQQRLNELREVHALLIAATKVQTPSLKFEESVMNNLQLPGQRVTRSRAWLLLAGSLVASITMLLLLSVGAFNNSTTILIDAPVSNTLITLPELSFNLNMRMIVNLIVFVNLILLFFLLDRTILKPYFNQRRSYHL
;
A
#
# COMPACT_ATOMS: atom_id res chain seq x y z
N MET A 1 13.21 -49.88 -5.91
CA MET A 1 14.36 -48.98 -6.11
C MET A 1 15.41 -49.28 -5.06
N ASN A 2 16.69 -49.26 -5.46
CA ASN A 2 17.79 -49.44 -4.53
C ASN A 2 17.93 -48.18 -3.66
N ALA A 3 18.40 -48.33 -2.42
CA ALA A 3 18.59 -47.19 -1.51
C ALA A 3 19.47 -46.08 -2.13
N SER A 4 20.46 -46.47 -2.95
CA SER A 4 21.34 -45.56 -3.67
C SER A 4 20.64 -44.69 -4.73
N ASP A 5 19.58 -45.20 -5.37
CA ASP A 5 18.85 -44.43 -6.40
C ASP A 5 18.00 -43.33 -5.75
N ASN A 6 17.49 -43.61 -4.55
CA ASN A 6 16.68 -42.65 -3.80
C ASN A 6 17.54 -41.51 -3.26
N ASP A 7 18.75 -41.80 -2.77
CA ASP A 7 19.66 -40.78 -2.24
C ASP A 7 20.11 -39.79 -3.33
N GLU A 8 20.37 -40.28 -4.54
CA GLU A 8 20.69 -39.43 -5.71
C GLU A 8 19.54 -38.47 -6.05
N ILE A 9 18.29 -38.95 -6.00
CA ILE A 9 17.12 -38.12 -6.26
C ILE A 9 16.94 -37.07 -5.14
N LEU A 10 17.19 -37.43 -3.87
CA LEU A 10 17.12 -36.50 -2.74
C LEU A 10 18.19 -35.41 -2.83
N LEU A 11 19.39 -35.73 -3.30
CA LEU A 11 20.47 -34.76 -3.54
C LEU A 11 20.09 -33.79 -4.66
N ARG A 12 19.64 -34.31 -5.81
CA ARG A 12 19.17 -33.47 -6.93
C ARG A 12 17.99 -32.57 -6.56
N TYR A 13 17.16 -33.01 -5.60
CA TYR A 13 16.12 -32.17 -5.01
C TYR A 13 16.69 -31.02 -4.18
N LEU A 14 17.71 -31.27 -3.35
CA LEU A 14 18.35 -30.25 -2.53
C LEU A 14 19.11 -29.20 -3.37
N ASP A 15 19.69 -29.63 -4.48
CA ASP A 15 20.40 -28.77 -5.43
C ASP A 15 19.46 -27.99 -6.36
N GLY A 16 18.15 -28.31 -6.36
CA GLY A 16 17.15 -27.66 -7.21
C GLY A 16 17.24 -28.07 -8.69
N GLU A 17 17.86 -29.21 -8.99
CA GLU A 17 18.02 -29.73 -10.36
C GLU A 17 16.82 -30.56 -10.84
N LEU A 18 15.86 -30.83 -9.97
CA LEU A 18 14.61 -31.49 -10.34
C LEU A 18 13.66 -30.51 -11.02
N SER A 19 13.00 -31.00 -12.08
CA SER A 19 11.89 -30.28 -12.70
C SER A 19 10.73 -30.14 -11.71
N GLU A 20 9.99 -29.03 -11.77
CA GLU A 20 8.83 -28.79 -10.91
C GLU A 20 7.86 -29.98 -10.77
N PRO A 21 7.45 -30.69 -11.84
CA PRO A 21 6.58 -31.84 -11.69
C PRO A 21 7.21 -33.00 -10.90
N ALA A 22 8.51 -33.25 -11.08
CA ALA A 22 9.23 -34.30 -10.35
C ALA A 22 9.44 -33.93 -8.87
N ALA A 23 9.64 -32.65 -8.58
CA ALA A 23 9.74 -32.13 -7.21
C ALA A 23 8.42 -32.29 -6.45
N MET A 24 7.28 -32.05 -7.09
CA MET A 24 5.96 -32.26 -6.48
C MET A 24 5.67 -33.75 -6.20
N GLU A 25 6.04 -34.64 -7.11
CA GLU A 25 5.88 -36.09 -6.92
C GLU A 25 6.77 -36.61 -5.79
N LEU A 26 8.01 -36.13 -5.70
CA LEU A 26 8.90 -36.43 -4.59
C LEU A 26 8.33 -35.92 -3.26
N GLN A 27 7.79 -34.70 -3.22
CA GLN A 27 7.20 -34.13 -2.01
C GLN A 27 5.98 -34.94 -1.53
N ALA A 28 5.12 -35.37 -2.45
CA ALA A 28 4.00 -36.26 -2.14
C ALA A 28 4.44 -37.64 -1.65
N THR A 29 5.64 -38.09 -2.03
CA THR A 29 6.26 -39.35 -1.56
C THR A 29 6.91 -39.17 -0.18
N LEU A 30 7.57 -38.03 0.05
CA LEU A 30 8.17 -37.65 1.34
C LEU A 30 7.12 -37.49 2.46
N GLU A 31 5.91 -37.05 2.13
CA GLU A 31 4.80 -36.98 3.09
C GLU A 31 4.28 -38.36 3.51
N LYS A 32 4.48 -39.40 2.69
CA LYS A 32 4.00 -40.76 2.94
C LYS A 32 5.04 -41.66 3.61
N ASP A 33 6.32 -41.39 3.41
CA ASP A 33 7.43 -42.21 3.92
C ASP A 33 8.32 -41.44 4.90
N SER A 34 8.15 -41.75 6.19
CA SER A 34 8.92 -41.15 7.28
C SER A 34 10.41 -41.47 7.23
N ARG A 35 10.82 -42.58 6.60
CA ARG A 35 12.24 -42.95 6.47
C ARG A 35 12.95 -42.10 5.43
N LEU A 36 12.29 -41.82 4.31
CA LEU A 36 12.81 -40.93 3.26
C LEU A 36 12.93 -39.49 3.77
N GLN A 37 11.96 -39.03 4.57
CA GLN A 37 12.02 -37.72 5.21
C GLN A 37 13.20 -37.59 6.19
N GLN A 38 13.46 -38.64 6.98
CA GLN A 38 14.61 -38.67 7.89
C GLN A 38 15.93 -38.60 7.12
N ARG A 39 16.07 -39.35 6.01
CA ARG A 39 17.25 -39.29 5.14
C ARG A 39 17.47 -37.92 4.50
N LEU A 40 16.40 -37.28 4.04
CA LEU A 40 16.48 -35.92 3.52
C LEU A 40 16.94 -34.92 4.59
N ASN A 41 16.50 -35.08 5.84
CA ASN A 41 16.96 -34.22 6.94
C ASN A 41 18.45 -34.45 7.25
N GLU A 42 18.91 -35.70 7.28
CA GLU A 42 20.34 -36.03 7.44
C GLU A 42 21.20 -35.39 6.34
N LEU A 43 20.75 -35.49 5.07
CA LEU A 43 21.43 -34.87 3.93
C LEU A 43 21.46 -33.32 4.05
N ARG A 44 20.37 -32.70 4.52
CA ARG A 44 20.31 -31.25 4.75
C ARG A 44 21.27 -30.79 5.83
N GLU A 45 21.39 -31.54 6.93
CA GLU A 45 22.33 -31.22 8.00
C GLU A 45 23.78 -31.28 7.50
N VAL A 46 24.13 -32.33 6.74
CA VAL A 46 25.46 -32.45 6.13
C VAL A 46 25.73 -31.29 5.16
N HIS A 47 24.77 -30.96 4.30
CA HIS A 47 24.91 -29.85 3.36
C HIS A 47 25.08 -28.50 4.08
N ALA A 48 24.32 -28.25 5.15
CA ALA A 48 24.45 -27.04 5.96
C ALA A 48 25.82 -26.94 6.65
N LEU A 49 26.35 -28.06 7.17
CA LEU A 49 27.69 -28.11 7.76
C LEU A 49 28.78 -27.83 6.73
N LEU A 50 28.63 -28.35 5.50
CA LEU A 50 29.56 -28.08 4.40
C LEU A 50 29.53 -26.59 3.99
N ILE A 51 28.35 -26.00 3.86
CA ILE A 51 28.20 -24.56 3.58
C ILE A 51 28.84 -23.72 4.70
N ALA A 52 28.62 -24.08 5.96
CA ALA A 52 29.17 -23.35 7.12
C ALA A 52 30.70 -23.48 7.23
N ALA A 53 31.26 -24.64 6.86
CA ALA A 53 32.70 -24.87 6.83
C ALA A 53 33.37 -24.16 5.64
N THR A 54 32.63 -23.89 4.58
CA THR A 54 33.11 -23.14 3.43
C THR A 54 33.18 -21.67 3.82
N LYS A 55 34.37 -21.05 3.68
CA LYS A 55 34.59 -19.64 4.04
C LYS A 55 33.79 -18.75 3.08
N VAL A 56 32.53 -18.47 3.43
CA VAL A 56 31.62 -17.64 2.64
C VAL A 56 32.29 -16.28 2.44
N GLN A 57 32.45 -15.88 1.17
CA GLN A 57 32.91 -14.55 0.83
C GLN A 57 31.89 -13.56 1.40
N THR A 58 32.31 -12.70 2.32
CA THR A 58 31.44 -11.69 2.92
C THR A 58 30.84 -10.85 1.79
N PRO A 59 29.50 -10.82 1.63
CA PRO A 59 28.88 -10.03 0.58
C PRO A 59 29.28 -8.57 0.75
N SER A 60 29.46 -7.86 -0.35
CA SER A 60 29.76 -6.43 -0.28
C SER A 60 28.62 -5.71 0.44
N LEU A 61 28.93 -4.75 1.31
CA LEU A 61 27.94 -3.97 2.07
C LEU A 61 26.81 -3.41 1.18
N LYS A 62 27.13 -3.07 -0.08
CA LYS A 62 26.17 -2.57 -1.07
C LYS A 62 25.14 -3.62 -1.51
N PHE A 63 25.52 -4.90 -1.53
CA PHE A 63 24.61 -5.99 -1.88
C PHE A 63 23.59 -6.24 -0.77
N GLU A 64 24.04 -6.25 0.48
CA GLU A 64 23.16 -6.42 1.63
C GLU A 64 22.14 -5.27 1.72
N GLU A 65 22.59 -4.03 1.57
CA GLU A 65 21.71 -2.87 1.55
C GLU A 65 20.70 -2.93 0.39
N SER A 66 21.12 -3.35 -0.81
CA SER A 66 20.24 -3.46 -1.97
C SER A 66 19.21 -4.58 -1.82
N VAL A 67 19.58 -5.73 -1.23
CA VAL A 67 18.66 -6.85 -1.01
C VAL A 67 17.68 -6.52 0.11
N MET A 68 18.15 -5.92 1.21
CA MET A 68 17.29 -5.50 2.34
C MET A 68 16.33 -4.36 1.97
N ASN A 69 16.72 -3.47 1.05
CA ASN A 69 15.82 -2.45 0.51
C ASN A 69 14.80 -3.03 -0.47
N ASN A 70 15.15 -4.06 -1.23
CA ASN A 70 14.23 -4.70 -2.21
C ASN A 70 13.31 -5.75 -1.59
N LEU A 71 13.62 -6.27 -0.40
CA LEU A 71 12.73 -7.16 0.37
C LEU A 71 11.57 -6.40 1.05
N GLN A 72 11.68 -5.08 1.19
CA GLN A 72 10.60 -4.24 1.69
C GLN A 72 9.61 -3.98 0.55
N LEU A 73 8.52 -4.76 0.56
CA LEU A 73 7.33 -4.66 -0.31
C LEU A 73 7.00 -3.24 -0.83
N PRO A 74 6.48 -3.12 -2.06
CA PRO A 74 6.22 -1.84 -2.71
C PRO A 74 4.99 -1.14 -2.09
N GLY A 75 5.17 -0.49 -0.95
CA GLY A 75 4.28 0.58 -0.53
C GLY A 75 4.55 1.78 -1.42
N GLN A 76 3.63 2.12 -2.32
CA GLN A 76 3.66 3.33 -3.17
C GLN A 76 4.07 4.55 -2.32
N ARG A 77 5.38 4.87 -2.32
CA ARG A 77 5.88 6.12 -1.76
C ARG A 77 5.57 7.19 -2.77
N VAL A 78 4.58 8.02 -2.46
CA VAL A 78 4.37 9.29 -3.16
C VAL A 78 5.70 10.03 -3.12
N THR A 79 6.32 10.20 -4.28
CA THR A 79 7.63 10.84 -4.39
C THR A 79 7.58 12.25 -3.82
N ARG A 80 8.63 12.65 -3.09
CA ARG A 80 8.71 13.93 -2.34
C ARG A 80 8.26 15.12 -3.20
N SER A 81 8.63 15.15 -4.47
CA SER A 81 8.24 16.21 -5.42
C SER A 81 6.74 16.28 -5.70
N ARG A 82 6.05 15.13 -5.84
CA ARG A 82 4.60 15.07 -6.07
C ARG A 82 3.82 15.52 -4.83
N ALA A 83 4.36 15.24 -3.65
CA ALA A 83 3.73 15.61 -2.39
C ALA A 83 3.75 17.14 -2.15
N TRP A 84 4.83 17.84 -2.53
CA TRP A 84 4.89 19.31 -2.50
C TRP A 84 3.92 19.95 -3.51
N LEU A 85 3.77 19.35 -4.70
CA LEU A 85 2.84 19.85 -5.73
C LEU A 85 1.38 19.72 -5.26
N LEU A 86 1.02 18.59 -4.65
CA LEU A 86 -0.30 18.39 -4.05
C LEU A 86 -0.59 19.39 -2.93
N LEU A 87 0.41 19.68 -2.08
CA LEU A 87 0.27 20.62 -0.98
C LEU A 87 0.11 22.06 -1.49
N ALA A 88 0.92 22.47 -2.47
CA ALA A 88 0.81 23.77 -3.11
C ALA A 88 -0.55 23.96 -3.82
N GLY A 89 -0.99 22.94 -4.56
CA GLY A 89 -2.30 22.96 -5.22
C GLY A 89 -3.47 23.06 -4.23
N SER A 90 -3.42 22.28 -3.14
CA SER A 90 -4.42 22.36 -2.07
C SER A 90 -4.45 23.74 -1.43
N LEU A 91 -3.29 24.36 -1.18
CA LEU A 91 -3.19 25.66 -0.53
C LEU A 91 -3.76 26.79 -1.40
N VAL A 92 -3.46 26.77 -2.71
CA VAL A 92 -4.04 27.71 -3.67
C VAL A 92 -5.56 27.56 -3.74
N ALA A 93 -6.08 26.33 -3.78
CA ALA A 93 -7.52 26.06 -3.78
C ALA A 93 -8.22 26.55 -2.50
N SER A 94 -7.59 26.40 -1.33
CA SER A 94 -8.15 26.92 -0.07
C SER A 94 -8.20 28.45 -0.07
N ILE A 95 -7.16 29.12 -0.57
CA ILE A 95 -7.11 30.59 -0.65
C ILE A 95 -8.18 31.14 -1.61
N THR A 96 -8.33 30.55 -2.80
CA THR A 96 -9.34 30.98 -3.77
C THR A 96 -10.76 30.78 -3.22
N MET A 97 -11.00 29.67 -2.52
CA MET A 97 -12.28 29.40 -1.87
C MET A 97 -12.61 30.44 -0.78
N LEU A 98 -11.63 30.81 0.05
CA LEU A 98 -11.77 31.85 1.08
C LEU A 98 -12.08 33.23 0.46
N LEU A 99 -11.41 33.58 -0.63
CA LEU A 99 -11.66 34.84 -1.34
C LEU A 99 -13.07 34.89 -1.92
N LEU A 100 -13.55 33.80 -2.55
CA LEU A 100 -14.92 33.72 -3.07
C LEU A 100 -15.96 33.84 -1.94
N LEU A 101 -15.68 33.25 -0.79
CA LEU A 101 -16.52 33.41 0.40
C LEU A 101 -16.57 34.86 0.87
N SER A 102 -15.42 35.53 0.91
CA SER A 102 -15.28 36.92 1.38
C SER A 102 -15.98 37.93 0.47
N VAL A 103 -15.99 37.69 -0.84
CA VAL A 103 -16.69 38.54 -1.83
C VAL A 103 -18.20 38.32 -1.77
N GLY A 104 -18.68 37.35 -1.01
CA GLY A 104 -20.12 37.08 -0.86
C GLY A 104 -20.72 36.37 -2.07
N ALA A 105 -19.92 35.70 -2.90
CA ALA A 105 -20.36 34.97 -4.09
C ALA A 105 -21.46 33.93 -3.79
N PHE A 106 -21.55 33.47 -2.54
CA PHE A 106 -22.49 32.46 -2.07
C PHE A 106 -23.55 32.99 -1.09
N ASN A 107 -23.72 34.32 -0.98
CA ASN A 107 -24.74 34.91 -0.11
C ASN A 107 -26.16 34.80 -0.68
N ASN A 108 -26.30 34.49 -1.96
CA ASN A 108 -27.60 34.30 -2.60
C ASN A 108 -28.10 32.88 -2.31
N SER A 109 -29.13 32.77 -1.48
CA SER A 109 -29.90 31.55 -1.30
C SER A 109 -30.71 31.28 -2.56
N THR A 110 -30.21 30.42 -3.44
CA THR A 110 -30.98 29.92 -4.57
C THR A 110 -32.02 28.94 -4.04
N THR A 111 -33.28 29.37 -3.96
CA THR A 111 -34.40 28.47 -3.78
C THR A 111 -34.49 27.59 -5.02
N ILE A 112 -34.15 26.31 -4.87
CA ILE A 112 -34.33 25.32 -5.92
C ILE A 112 -35.83 25.04 -5.98
N LEU A 113 -36.52 25.68 -6.92
CA LEU A 113 -37.89 25.32 -7.25
C LEU A 113 -37.82 24.04 -8.08
N ILE A 114 -38.27 22.94 -7.50
CA ILE A 114 -38.46 21.69 -8.23
C ILE A 114 -39.78 21.86 -8.96
N ASP A 115 -39.72 22.30 -10.22
CA ASP A 115 -40.90 22.27 -11.10
C ASP A 115 -41.32 20.81 -11.25
N ALA A 116 -42.45 20.45 -10.62
CA ALA A 116 -43.05 19.15 -10.81
C ALA A 116 -43.50 19.04 -12.29
N PRO A 117 -43.04 18.05 -13.05
CA PRO A 117 -43.52 17.85 -14.40
C PRO A 117 -44.97 17.39 -14.32
N VAL A 118 -45.86 18.13 -14.98
CA VAL A 118 -47.28 17.84 -15.24
C VAL A 118 -48.26 18.36 -14.17
N SER A 119 -48.79 19.56 -14.43
CA SER A 119 -50.00 20.13 -13.83
C SER A 119 -51.24 19.33 -14.27
N ASN A 120 -51.63 18.31 -13.51
CA ASN A 120 -53.00 17.81 -13.51
C ASN A 120 -53.79 18.55 -12.42
N THR A 121 -54.76 19.34 -12.83
CA THR A 121 -55.51 20.36 -12.06
C THR A 121 -56.40 19.85 -10.93
N LEU A 122 -56.17 18.64 -10.40
CA LEU A 122 -57.03 18.00 -9.41
C LEU A 122 -56.36 17.69 -8.06
N ILE A 123 -55.05 17.93 -7.92
CA ILE A 123 -54.35 17.71 -6.65
C ILE A 123 -53.34 18.84 -6.43
N THR A 124 -53.69 19.80 -5.57
CA THR A 124 -52.73 20.78 -5.06
C THR A 124 -51.81 20.08 -4.06
N LEU A 125 -50.68 19.53 -4.54
CA LEU A 125 -49.59 19.16 -3.63
C LEU A 125 -48.97 20.45 -3.08
N PRO A 126 -48.68 20.52 -1.77
CA PRO A 126 -47.93 21.64 -1.22
C PRO A 126 -46.53 21.67 -1.86
N GLU A 127 -46.14 22.82 -2.39
CA GLU A 127 -44.79 23.06 -2.89
C GLU A 127 -43.82 22.92 -1.72
N LEU A 128 -43.13 21.78 -1.66
CA LEU A 128 -42.03 21.56 -0.72
C LEU A 128 -40.83 22.42 -1.18
N SER A 129 -40.81 23.67 -0.73
CA SER A 129 -39.64 24.53 -0.86
C SER A 129 -38.70 24.29 0.32
N PHE A 130 -37.53 23.74 0.05
CA PHE A 130 -36.45 23.64 1.03
C PHE A 130 -35.53 24.84 0.86
N ASN A 131 -35.41 25.68 1.89
CA ASN A 131 -34.43 26.76 1.91
C ASN A 131 -33.05 26.18 2.27
N LEU A 132 -32.35 25.69 1.26
CA LEU A 132 -30.97 25.24 1.41
C LEU A 132 -30.05 26.46 1.51
N ASN A 133 -29.54 26.70 2.71
CA ASN A 133 -28.57 27.76 2.95
C ASN A 133 -27.21 27.39 2.33
N MET A 134 -26.96 27.86 1.11
CA MET A 134 -25.71 27.61 0.39
C MET A 134 -24.48 28.02 1.21
N ARG A 135 -24.57 29.06 2.05
CA ARG A 135 -23.47 29.46 2.93
C ARG A 135 -23.09 28.36 3.94
N MET A 136 -24.07 27.62 4.44
CA MET A 136 -23.81 26.50 5.36
C MET A 136 -23.08 25.35 4.65
N ILE A 137 -23.50 25.02 3.41
CA ILE A 137 -22.88 23.97 2.60
C ILE A 137 -21.44 24.36 2.27
N VAL A 138 -21.21 25.60 1.85
CA VAL A 138 -19.87 26.09 1.51
C VAL A 138 -18.97 26.12 2.75
N ASN A 139 -19.47 26.56 3.91
CA ASN A 139 -18.72 26.51 5.17
C ASN A 139 -18.34 25.07 5.55
N LEU A 140 -19.23 24.10 5.34
CA LEU A 140 -18.95 22.68 5.56
C LEU A 140 -17.83 22.19 4.64
N ILE A 141 -17.88 22.53 3.35
CA ILE A 141 -16.83 22.16 2.38
C ILE A 141 -15.49 22.77 2.76
N VAL A 142 -15.46 24.04 3.17
CA VAL A 142 -14.24 24.72 3.64
C VAL A 142 -13.67 24.02 4.87
N PHE A 143 -14.52 23.65 5.83
CA PHE A 143 -14.11 22.93 7.03
C PHE A 143 -13.47 21.57 6.69
N VAL A 144 -14.09 20.79 5.79
CA VAL A 144 -13.54 19.52 5.33
C VAL A 144 -12.20 19.71 4.60
N ASN A 145 -12.10 20.74 3.73
CA ASN A 145 -10.86 21.06 3.03
C ASN A 145 -9.73 21.40 4.01
N LEU A 146 -10.03 22.16 5.06
CA LEU A 146 -9.07 22.52 6.10
C LEU A 146 -8.57 21.29 6.88
N ILE A 147 -9.47 20.36 7.25
CA ILE A 147 -9.08 19.08 7.86
C ILE A 147 -8.14 18.30 6.92
N LEU A 148 -8.49 18.24 5.64
CA LEU A 148 -7.71 17.50 4.63
C LEU A 148 -6.32 18.14 4.43
N LEU A 149 -6.24 19.47 4.46
CA LEU A 149 -4.98 20.21 4.41
C LEU A 149 -4.10 19.90 5.62
N PHE A 150 -4.66 19.91 6.85
CA PHE A 150 -3.92 19.54 8.05
C PHE A 150 -3.44 18.07 8.01
N PHE A 151 -4.29 17.17 7.54
CA PHE A 151 -3.92 15.76 7.37
C PHE A 151 -2.81 15.58 6.33
N LEU A 152 -2.90 16.29 5.20
CA LEU A 152 -1.85 16.31 4.19
C LEU A 152 -0.55 16.89 4.75
N LEU A 153 -0.60 17.97 5.53
CA LEU A 153 0.56 18.59 6.15
C LEU A 153 1.29 17.61 7.07
N ASP A 154 0.56 16.91 7.94
CA ASP A 154 1.14 15.92 8.84
C ASP A 154 1.78 14.76 8.08
N ARG A 155 1.06 14.19 7.12
CA ARG A 155 1.55 13.03 6.36
C ARG A 155 2.69 13.39 5.39
N THR A 156 2.66 14.59 4.81
CA THR A 156 3.56 15.01 3.72
C THR A 156 4.79 15.74 4.22
N ILE A 157 4.67 16.57 5.27
CA ILE A 157 5.79 17.37 5.79
C ILE A 157 6.31 16.79 7.09
N LEU A 158 5.44 16.59 8.09
CA LEU A 158 5.89 16.23 9.44
C LEU A 158 6.56 14.85 9.47
N LYS A 159 5.89 13.80 8.93
CA LYS A 159 6.43 12.43 8.92
C LYS A 159 7.82 12.30 8.25
N PRO A 160 8.04 12.78 7.01
CA PRO A 160 9.36 12.67 6.40
C PRO A 160 10.42 13.53 7.10
N TYR A 161 10.04 14.71 7.62
CA TYR A 161 10.99 15.56 8.36
C TYR A 161 11.50 14.89 9.64
N PHE A 162 10.61 14.23 10.40
CA PHE A 162 11.01 13.51 11.62
C PHE A 162 11.74 12.19 11.32
N ASN A 163 11.34 11.47 10.28
CA ASN A 163 12.04 10.25 9.88
C ASN A 163 13.46 10.54 9.40
N GLN A 164 13.68 11.64 8.66
CA GLN A 164 15.01 12.03 8.18
C GLN A 164 15.97 12.37 9.33
N ARG A 165 15.47 12.85 10.47
CA ARG A 165 16.29 13.17 11.65
C ARG A 165 16.66 11.95 12.50
N ARG A 166 15.84 10.89 12.51
CA ARG A 166 16.16 9.64 13.20
C ARG A 166 17.25 8.83 12.50
N SER A 167 17.39 8.98 11.18
CA SER A 167 18.39 8.28 10.38
C SER A 167 19.83 8.79 10.52
N TYR A 168 20.04 9.98 11.11
CA TYR A 168 21.39 10.56 11.32
C TYR A 168 21.98 10.25 12.71
N HIS A 169 21.27 9.48 13.54
CA HIS A 169 21.66 9.20 14.93
C HIS A 169 21.96 7.72 15.23
N LEU A 170 22.14 6.90 14.20
CA LEU A 170 22.66 5.53 14.26
C LEU A 170 23.85 5.42 13.29
#